data_AF-A0A7V1LGA7-F1
#
_entry.id   AF-A0A7V1LGA7-F1
#
_cell.length_a   1.000
_cell.length_b   1.000
_cell.length_c   1.000
_cell.angle_alpha   90.00
_cell.angle_beta   90.00
_cell.angle_gamma   90.00
#
_symmetry.space_group_name_H-M   'P 1'
#
loop_
_entity.id
_entity.type
_entity.pdbx_description
1 polymer ?
#
loop_
_entity_poly.entity_id
_entity_poly.type
_entity_poly.pdbx_seq_one_letter_code
_entity_poly.pdbx_strand_id
1 'polypeptide(L)'
;GRGTLHPFLQIGAPFINSADLISEMKKLNIQGVELQPIKFTPKSIPEMSTFPKYKGEECKGIKIILTNKEKFNSVEFGVKLIYAINKLYPEQLKFRTKHFNRLIGNNKTIKKIKAGTKPEKIILSWKEDLNKFKKIRTKYLLY
;
A
#
# COMPACT_ATOMS: atom_id res chain seq x y z
N GLY A 1 9.78 4.15 1.97
CA GLY A 1 10.74 4.50 0.89
C GLY A 1 11.21 5.95 0.90
N ARG A 2 10.38 6.95 1.23
CA ARG A 2 10.86 8.34 1.34
C ARG A 2 11.98 8.45 2.41
N GLY A 3 13.04 9.20 2.12
CA GLY A 3 14.27 9.21 2.93
C GLY A 3 15.25 8.06 2.63
N THR A 4 15.10 7.40 1.47
CA THR A 4 16.01 6.36 0.93
C THR A 4 16.15 6.54 -0.58
N LEU A 5 17.10 5.83 -1.21
CA LEU A 5 17.31 5.84 -2.67
C LEU A 5 16.20 5.12 -3.48
N HIS A 6 15.22 4.51 -2.81
CA HIS A 6 14.14 3.74 -3.44
C HIS A 6 12.76 4.27 -3.02
N PRO A 7 12.39 5.52 -3.36
CA PRO A 7 11.07 6.05 -3.04
C PRO A 7 9.99 5.23 -3.75
N PHE A 8 8.87 4.98 -3.05
CA PHE A 8 7.71 4.19 -3.51
C PHE A 8 7.95 2.71 -3.88
N LEU A 9 9.20 2.29 -4.03
CA LEU A 9 9.60 0.90 -4.31
C LEU A 9 9.83 0.08 -3.04
N GLN A 10 9.70 0.70 -1.86
CA GLN A 10 9.84 0.01 -0.60
C GLN A 10 9.00 0.59 0.53
N ILE A 11 8.57 -0.29 1.43
CA ILE A 11 7.83 0.05 2.65
C ILE A 11 8.43 -0.70 3.84
N GLY A 12 8.41 -0.06 5.01
CA GLY A 12 8.90 -0.65 6.24
C GLY A 12 8.60 0.25 7.43
N ALA A 13 8.76 -0.32 8.62
CA ALA A 13 8.66 0.35 9.90
C ALA A 13 9.47 -0.44 10.95
N PRO A 14 9.80 0.17 12.10
CA PRO A 14 10.59 -0.51 13.15
C PRO A 14 9.92 -1.76 13.70
N PHE A 15 8.59 -1.81 13.69
CA PHE A 15 7.80 -2.92 14.22
C PHE A 15 7.52 -4.03 13.19
N ILE A 16 7.90 -3.87 11.92
CA ILE A 16 7.58 -4.85 10.87
C ILE A 16 8.60 -5.99 10.89
N ASN A 17 8.10 -7.23 10.78
CA ASN A 17 8.89 -8.39 10.39
C ASN A 17 8.67 -8.66 8.89
N SER A 18 9.76 -8.63 8.12
CA SER A 18 9.71 -8.83 6.67
C SER A 18 9.15 -10.19 6.26
N ALA A 19 9.51 -11.26 6.97
CA ALA A 19 9.08 -12.62 6.64
C ALA A 19 7.57 -12.79 6.85
N ASP A 20 7.05 -12.31 7.99
CA ASP A 20 5.62 -12.36 8.31
C ASP A 20 4.80 -11.56 7.31
N LEU A 21 5.26 -10.35 6.97
CA LEU A 21 4.57 -9.50 5.99
C LEU A 21 4.56 -10.14 4.59
N ILE A 22 5.68 -10.68 4.12
CA ILE A 22 5.74 -11.38 2.83
C ILE A 22 4.81 -12.60 2.84
N SER A 23 4.85 -13.40 3.91
CA SER A 23 4.01 -14.58 4.07
C SER A 23 2.51 -14.23 4.01
N GLU A 24 2.09 -13.16 4.71
CA GLU A 24 0.71 -12.71 4.67
C GLU A 24 0.32 -12.14 3.30
N MET A 25 1.21 -11.39 2.65
CA MET A 25 0.98 -10.85 1.31
C MET A 25 0.85 -11.94 0.23
N LYS A 26 1.62 -13.03 0.34
CA LYS A 26 1.52 -14.18 -0.58
C LYS A 26 0.13 -14.82 -0.57
N LYS A 27 -0.55 -14.83 0.58
CA LYS A 27 -1.93 -15.36 0.72
C LYS A 27 -2.97 -14.52 -0.05
N LEU A 28 -2.65 -13.28 -0.41
CA LEU A 28 -3.54 -12.35 -1.09
C LEU A 28 -3.42 -12.41 -2.62
N ASN A 29 -2.67 -13.39 -3.16
CA ASN A 29 -2.56 -13.71 -4.58
C ASN A 29 -2.39 -12.49 -5.50
N ILE A 30 -1.28 -11.77 -5.34
CA ILE A 30 -0.96 -10.58 -6.13
C ILE A 30 -0.13 -10.97 -7.34
N GLN A 31 -0.52 -10.50 -8.51
CA GLN A 31 0.16 -10.80 -9.77
C GLN A 31 1.12 -9.70 -10.18
N GLY A 32 2.15 -10.07 -10.95
CA GLY A 32 3.10 -9.12 -11.55
C GLY A 32 4.06 -8.46 -10.57
N VAL A 33 4.21 -9.00 -9.36
CA VAL A 33 5.09 -8.46 -8.33
C VAL A 33 5.83 -9.57 -7.58
N GLU A 34 7.08 -9.31 -7.26
CA GLU A 34 7.89 -10.05 -6.29
C GLU A 34 8.19 -9.15 -5.08
N LEU A 35 8.16 -9.75 -3.89
CA LEU A 35 8.44 -9.06 -2.63
C LEU A 35 9.70 -9.64 -2.00
N GLN A 36 10.68 -8.78 -1.74
CA GLN A 36 11.94 -9.16 -1.10
C GLN A 36 12.09 -8.49 0.26
N PRO A 37 12.63 -9.19 1.28
CA PRO A 37 12.89 -8.59 2.58
C PRO A 37 13.96 -7.52 2.45
N ILE A 38 13.79 -6.41 3.17
CA ILE A 38 14.80 -5.36 3.26
C ILE A 38 14.93 -4.82 4.67
N LYS A 39 16.07 -4.18 4.91
CA LYS A 39 16.38 -3.38 6.08
C LYS A 39 16.93 -2.03 5.63
N PHE A 40 16.45 -0.95 6.23
CA PHE A 40 16.90 0.40 5.92
C PHE A 40 16.70 1.32 7.12
N THR A 41 17.54 2.35 7.24
CA THR A 41 17.41 3.39 8.26
C THR A 41 17.12 4.72 7.57
N PRO A 42 15.90 5.28 7.70
CA PRO A 42 15.56 6.55 7.08
C PRO A 42 16.48 7.69 7.55
N LYS A 43 17.02 8.44 6.59
CA LYS A 43 17.87 9.61 6.86
C LYS A 43 17.24 10.87 6.28
N SER A 44 17.54 12.01 6.89
CA SER A 44 17.19 13.32 6.32
C SER A 44 18.02 13.53 5.06
N ILE A 45 17.36 13.56 3.90
CA ILE A 45 18.00 13.73 2.60
C ILE A 45 17.30 14.93 1.93
N PRO A 46 18.02 16.02 1.64
CA PRO A 46 17.49 17.13 0.83
C PRO A 46 16.84 16.61 -0.45
N GLU A 47 15.76 17.27 -0.91
CA GLU A 47 14.98 16.90 -2.12
C GLU A 47 14.17 15.59 -2.03
N MET A 48 14.51 14.68 -1.12
CA MET A 48 13.76 13.43 -0.91
C MET A 48 12.80 13.53 0.27
N SER A 49 13.34 13.84 1.46
CA SER A 49 12.58 14.05 2.69
C SER A 49 13.49 14.60 3.79
N THR A 50 13.21 15.82 4.24
CA THR A 50 13.88 16.46 5.38
C THR A 50 13.40 15.92 6.73
N PHE A 51 12.14 15.48 6.81
CA PHE A 51 11.53 14.88 8.00
C PHE A 51 10.94 13.50 7.69
N PRO A 52 11.77 12.48 7.39
CA PRO A 52 11.27 11.15 7.13
C PRO A 52 10.67 10.54 8.40
N LYS A 53 9.61 9.77 8.23
CA LYS A 53 9.03 8.96 9.31
C LYS A 53 10.07 7.93 9.78
N TYR A 54 10.24 7.77 11.10
CA TYR A 54 11.23 6.87 11.73
C TYR A 54 12.69 7.26 11.44
N LYS A 55 13.00 8.56 11.40
CA LYS A 55 14.37 9.06 11.19
C LYS A 55 15.33 8.46 12.23
N GLY A 56 16.40 7.83 11.76
CA GLY A 56 17.42 7.22 12.64
C GLY A 56 17.05 5.87 13.24
N GLU A 57 15.82 5.39 13.04
CA GLU A 57 15.37 4.08 13.51
C GLU A 57 15.51 3.02 12.41
N GLU A 58 16.03 1.86 12.76
CA GLU A 58 16.12 0.74 11.84
C GLU A 58 14.71 0.23 11.48
N CYS A 59 14.39 0.27 10.19
CA CYS A 59 13.15 -0.26 9.65
C CYS A 59 13.42 -1.56 8.91
N LYS A 60 12.60 -2.58 9.19
CA LYS A 60 12.48 -3.78 8.35
C LYS A 60 11.21 -3.66 7.51
N GLY A 61 11.19 -4.36 6.39
CA GLY A 61 10.01 -4.37 5.53
C GLY A 61 10.25 -5.08 4.21
N ILE A 62 9.62 -4.58 3.15
CA ILE A 62 9.63 -5.21 1.84
C ILE A 62 10.03 -4.22 0.74
N LYS A 63 10.83 -4.71 -0.19
CA LYS A 63 11.06 -4.10 -1.51
C LYS A 63 10.08 -4.71 -2.50
N ILE A 64 9.53 -3.85 -3.35
CA ILE A 64 8.52 -4.18 -4.35
C ILE A 64 9.23 -4.22 -5.69
N ILE A 65 9.26 -5.40 -6.32
CA ILE A 65 9.89 -5.61 -7.63
C ILE A 65 8.79 -6.00 -8.61
N LEU A 66 8.58 -5.16 -9.63
CA LEU A 66 7.59 -5.46 -10.66
C LEU A 66 8.14 -6.51 -11.62
N THR A 67 7.46 -7.64 -11.71
CA THR A 67 7.82 -8.73 -12.63
C THR A 67 6.98 -8.70 -13.90
N ASN A 68 5.75 -8.15 -13.84
CA ASN A 68 4.91 -7.93 -15.00
C ASN A 68 4.00 -6.71 -14.77
N LYS A 69 4.21 -5.65 -15.53
CA LYS A 69 3.49 -4.38 -15.38
C LYS A 69 2.02 -4.49 -15.80
N GLU A 70 1.69 -5.30 -16.80
CA GLU A 70 0.33 -5.47 -17.31
C GLU A 70 -0.57 -6.22 -16.32
N LYS A 71 0.03 -7.11 -15.52
CA LYS A 71 -0.68 -7.88 -14.49
C LYS A 71 -0.72 -7.20 -13.12
N PHE A 72 0.08 -6.16 -12.90
CA PHE A 72 0.18 -5.52 -11.59
C PHE A 72 -0.84 -4.39 -11.41
N ASN A 73 -1.79 -4.60 -10.51
CA ASN A 73 -2.71 -3.54 -10.07
C ASN A 73 -2.19 -2.86 -8.79
N SER A 74 -1.64 -1.66 -8.95
CA SER A 74 -1.01 -0.89 -7.86
C SER A 74 -1.99 -0.48 -6.75
N VAL A 75 -3.24 -0.17 -7.11
CA VAL A 75 -4.27 0.22 -6.13
C VAL A 75 -4.70 -0.98 -5.30
N GLU A 76 -4.94 -2.12 -5.94
CA GLU A 76 -5.25 -3.37 -5.23
C GLU A 76 -4.10 -3.81 -4.32
N PHE A 77 -2.85 -3.72 -4.82
CA PHE A 77 -1.66 -3.98 -4.00
C PHE A 77 -1.63 -3.10 -2.75
N GLY A 78 -1.91 -1.81 -2.88
CA GLY A 78 -1.98 -0.88 -1.75
C GLY A 78 -3.02 -1.28 -0.70
N VAL A 79 -4.23 -1.67 -1.12
CA VAL A 79 -5.28 -2.14 -0.19
C VAL A 79 -4.86 -3.42 0.52
N LYS A 80 -4.32 -4.39 -0.24
CA LYS A 80 -3.83 -5.67 0.29
C LYS A 80 -2.70 -5.49 1.29
N LEU A 81 -1.76 -4.59 0.99
CA LEU A 81 -0.64 -4.23 1.86
C LEU A 81 -1.11 -3.61 3.18
N ILE A 82 -2.01 -2.63 3.14
CA ILE A 82 -2.54 -2.00 4.36
C ILE A 82 -3.33 -3.02 5.17
N TYR A 83 -4.13 -3.87 4.53
CA TYR A 83 -4.83 -4.96 5.20
C TYR A 83 -3.86 -5.91 5.91
N ALA A 84 -2.81 -6.38 5.24
CA ALA A 84 -1.81 -7.28 5.83
C ALA A 84 -1.10 -6.64 7.04
N ILE A 85 -0.68 -5.37 6.91
CA ILE A 85 -0.05 -4.64 8.03
C ILE A 85 -1.04 -4.44 9.18
N ASN A 86 -2.30 -4.09 8.90
CA ASN A 86 -3.33 -3.93 9.93
C ASN A 86 -3.60 -5.25 10.67
N LYS A 87 -3.57 -6.37 9.95
CA LYS A 87 -3.79 -7.70 10.53
C LYS A 87 -2.61 -8.13 11.42
N LEU A 88 -1.37 -7.89 10.99
CA LEU A 88 -0.17 -8.30 11.71
C LEU A 88 0.17 -7.35 12.88
N TYR A 89 -0.11 -6.05 12.72
CA TYR A 89 0.33 -5.00 13.64
C TYR A 89 -0.80 -3.99 13.94
N PRO A 90 -1.97 -4.44 14.46
CA PRO A 90 -3.14 -3.59 14.66
C PRO A 90 -2.88 -2.44 15.65
N GLU A 91 -2.09 -2.68 16.70
CA GLU A 91 -1.79 -1.69 17.75
C GLU A 91 -0.77 -0.64 17.29
N GLN A 92 0.15 -1.02 16.40
CA GLN A 92 1.22 -0.15 15.90
C GLN A 92 0.76 0.67 14.69
N LEU A 93 -0.19 0.17 13.89
CA LEU A 93 -0.67 0.84 12.69
C LEU A 93 -1.64 1.98 13.03
N LYS A 94 -1.10 3.20 13.09
CA LYS A 94 -1.90 4.42 13.28
C LYS A 94 -2.38 4.99 11.95
N PHE A 95 -3.70 5.07 11.77
CA PHE A 95 -4.30 5.71 10.60
C PHE A 95 -4.52 7.21 10.79
N ARG A 96 -4.00 8.02 9.86
CA ARG A 96 -4.40 9.43 9.71
C ARG A 96 -5.72 9.51 8.94
N THR A 97 -6.83 9.11 9.59
CA THR A 97 -8.14 8.85 8.95
C THR A 97 -8.60 9.95 7.99
N LYS A 98 -8.61 11.23 8.41
CA LYS A 98 -9.03 12.36 7.55
C LYS A 98 -8.19 12.47 6.29
N HIS A 99 -6.87 12.33 6.43
CA HIS A 99 -5.94 12.40 5.30
C HIS A 99 -6.09 11.20 4.37
N PHE A 100 -6.23 9.99 4.92
CA PHE A 100 -6.45 8.78 4.14
C PHE A 100 -7.75 8.84 3.34
N ASN A 101 -8.85 9.26 3.96
CA ASN A 101 -10.16 9.38 3.31
C ASN A 101 -10.12 10.35 2.13
N ARG A 102 -9.36 11.45 2.25
CA ARG A 102 -9.14 12.40 1.16
C ARG A 102 -8.38 11.77 -0.02
N LEU A 103 -7.38 10.94 0.25
CA LEU A 103 -6.58 10.29 -0.80
C LEU A 103 -7.35 9.17 -1.51
N ILE A 104 -8.10 8.35 -0.77
CA ILE A 104 -8.87 7.23 -1.36
C ILE A 104 -10.23 7.68 -1.93
N GLY A 105 -10.65 8.91 -1.64
CA GLY A 105 -11.91 9.49 -2.13
C GLY A 105 -13.16 8.99 -1.41
N ASN A 106 -13.04 8.26 -0.30
CA ASN A 106 -14.18 7.80 0.50
C ASN A 106 -13.82 7.48 1.95
N ASN A 107 -14.81 7.39 2.83
CA ASN A 107 -14.63 7.02 4.24
C ASN A 107 -14.92 5.53 4.54
N LYS A 108 -15.40 4.77 3.56
CA LYS A 108 -15.82 3.36 3.73
C LYS A 108 -14.62 2.41 3.73
N THR A 109 -13.62 2.68 2.89
CA THR A 109 -12.45 1.81 2.69
C THR A 109 -11.68 1.59 3.99
N ILE A 110 -11.31 2.68 4.67
CA ILE A 110 -10.55 2.59 5.93
C ILE A 110 -11.34 1.86 7.02
N LYS A 111 -12.66 2.06 7.09
CA LYS A 111 -13.54 1.38 8.07
C LYS A 111 -13.53 -0.13 7.82
N LYS A 112 -13.67 -0.54 6.55
CA LYS A 112 -13.61 -1.95 6.14
C LYS A 112 -12.25 -2.59 6.45
N ILE A 113 -11.14 -1.90 6.19
CA ILE A 113 -9.79 -2.36 6.51
C ILE A 113 -9.65 -2.59 8.02
N LYS A 114 -10.01 -1.59 8.83
CA LYS A 114 -9.95 -1.68 10.30
C LYS A 114 -10.81 -2.81 10.85
N ALA A 115 -11.97 -3.07 10.23
CA ALA A 115 -12.85 -4.18 10.58
C ALA A 115 -12.38 -5.56 10.05
N GLY A 116 -11.18 -5.66 9.45
CA GLY A 116 -10.64 -6.92 8.94
C GLY A 116 -11.38 -7.47 7.71
N THR A 117 -12.15 -6.62 7.01
CA THR A 117 -12.81 -7.03 5.76
C THR A 117 -11.74 -7.41 4.73
N LYS A 118 -11.87 -8.60 4.16
CA LYS A 118 -10.96 -9.09 3.11
C LYS A 118 -10.83 -8.09 1.95
N PRO A 119 -9.61 -7.81 1.44
CA PRO A 119 -9.36 -6.83 0.38
C PRO A 119 -10.25 -7.00 -0.86
N GLU A 120 -10.54 -8.24 -1.25
CA GLU A 120 -11.35 -8.56 -2.43
C GLU A 120 -12.76 -7.97 -2.29
N LYS A 121 -13.36 -8.02 -1.10
CA LYS A 121 -14.68 -7.42 -0.84
C LYS A 121 -14.63 -5.89 -0.85
N ILE A 122 -13.50 -5.30 -0.46
CA ILE A 122 -13.31 -3.85 -0.52
C ILE A 122 -13.22 -3.39 -1.98
N ILE A 123 -12.38 -4.06 -2.77
CA ILE A 123 -12.17 -3.77 -4.20
C ILE A 123 -13.46 -3.98 -4.99
N LEU A 124 -14.19 -5.08 -4.73
CA LEU A 124 -15.48 -5.34 -5.36
C LEU A 124 -16.50 -4.22 -5.10
N SER A 125 -16.45 -3.59 -3.92
CA SER A 125 -17.37 -2.49 -3.62
C SER A 125 -17.14 -1.21 -4.42
N TRP A 126 -16.04 -1.12 -5.18
CA TRP A 126 -15.77 0.00 -6.09
C TRP A 126 -16.21 -0.30 -7.53
N LYS A 127 -16.55 -1.56 -7.84
CA LYS A 127 -16.80 -2.03 -9.21
C LYS A 127 -17.95 -1.29 -9.89
N GLU A 128 -19.00 -0.96 -9.14
CA GLU A 128 -20.16 -0.23 -9.67
C GLU A 128 -19.77 1.19 -10.12
N ASP A 129 -19.14 1.96 -9.25
CA ASP A 129 -18.71 3.34 -9.55
C ASP A 129 -17.65 3.36 -10.66
N LEU A 130 -16.73 2.38 -10.67
CA LEU A 130 -15.77 2.21 -11.75
C LEU A 130 -16.46 1.94 -13.08
N ASN A 131 -17.50 1.10 -13.11
CA ASN A 131 -18.26 0.83 -14.34
C ASN A 131 -19.02 2.06 -14.82
N LYS A 132 -19.61 2.85 -13.91
CA LYS A 132 -20.24 4.14 -14.25
C LYS A 132 -19.21 5.09 -14.86
N PHE A 133 -18.05 5.23 -14.24
CA PHE A 133 -16.98 6.09 -14.75
C PHE A 133 -16.44 5.60 -16.11
N LYS A 134 -16.27 4.28 -16.29
CA LYS A 134 -15.88 3.69 -17.57
C LYS A 134 -16.86 4.01 -18.70
N LYS A 135 -18.17 4.12 -18.42
CA LYS A 135 -19.17 4.58 -19.40
C LYS A 135 -19.00 6.07 -19.68
N ILE A 136 -18.89 6.90 -18.65
CA ILE A 136 -18.74 8.36 -18.80
C ILE A 136 -17.50 8.71 -19.62
N ARG A 137 -16.34 8.08 -19.33
CA ARG A 137 -15.08 8.43 -19.98
C ARG A 137 -15.10 8.20 -21.50
N THR A 138 -15.93 7.28 -22.02
CA THR A 138 -16.00 6.99 -23.46
C THR A 138 -16.31 8.22 -24.31
N LYS A 139 -17.04 9.19 -23.76
CA LYS A 139 -17.36 10.46 -24.43
C LYS A 139 -16.14 11.37 -24.64
N TYR A 140 -15.05 11.09 -23.94
CA TYR A 140 -13.89 11.98 -23.83
C TYR A 140 -12.56 11.27 -24.13
N LEU A 141 -12.58 9.98 -24.51
CA LEU A 141 -11.36 9.27 -24.88
C LEU A 141 -10.90 9.71 -26.28
N LEU A 142 -9.64 10.11 -26.39
CA LEU A 142 -8.96 10.35 -27.65
C LEU A 142 -8.10 9.14 -28.08
N TYR A 143 -7.85 8.22 -27.15
CA TYR A 143 -7.10 6.96 -27.30
C TYR A 143 -7.56 5.94 -26.27
#